data_AF-A0A0G0YE23-F1
#
_entry.id   AF-A0A0G0YE23-F1
#
_cell.length_a   1.000
_cell.length_b   1.000
_cell.length_c   1.000
_cell.angle_alpha   90.00
_cell.angle_beta   90.00
_cell.angle_gamma   90.00
#
_symmetry.space_group_name_H-M   'P 1'
#
loop_
_entity.id
_entity.type
_entity.pdbx_description
1 polymer ?
#
loop_
_entity_poly.entity_id
_entity_poly.type
_entity_poly.pdbx_seq_one_letter_code
_entity_poly.pdbx_strand_id
1 'polypeptide(L)'
;MEFLKHRLIIVVPVFCFYSVIGVFFWFMFESHEPKIIPVIAQETSAQTKSLDPSISTVSIPEDVSDKKIKDEIIHIPLPDEVRGLYWNAATPGTSTLSDRIDFLTNHGLNTIVIDLKMDNGELAFVPLDSTLTLYTQSHPSVENIEQVLTSLAEKNIYRIARIPIMRDNTYARKHPEYTLKYFNGSLWQDRIGSLWLDPAVPQVSEYAIALAKEAYARGFDEVQFDYVRFPSDGSVLSIVYPVYDGIRSKVEVMADLFAHLGNTMQEAKIPVSFDLFGMTFWSTNDYNIGQRLLDAYPHADFVSPMVYPSHYPAGFRGYANPALYPYDIVKSSLDKGAEQLFTETGMKEEETRVHFRPWIQAFDIGAVYGSDRLTAQIQAARDAGASGWILWNARNMYRSMDYTLSGEGDLNRE
;
A
#
# COMPACT_ATOMS: atom_id res chain seq x y z
N MET A 1 -26.95 11.26 -73.08
CA MET A 1 -27.48 12.26 -72.14
C MET A 1 -27.49 11.59 -70.77
N GLU A 2 -26.35 11.58 -70.09
CA GLU A 2 -25.93 12.57 -69.09
C GLU A 2 -26.75 12.51 -67.78
N PHE A 3 -26.01 12.23 -66.70
CA PHE A 3 -26.21 12.55 -65.28
C PHE A 3 -27.50 12.04 -64.59
N LEU A 4 -27.48 11.48 -63.37
CA LEU A 4 -26.82 11.99 -62.18
C LEU A 4 -26.64 10.85 -61.14
N LYS A 5 -25.44 10.72 -60.57
CA LYS A 5 -25.15 9.87 -59.40
C LYS A 5 -25.77 10.50 -58.16
N HIS A 6 -26.47 9.71 -57.33
CA HIS A 6 -26.67 10.02 -55.90
C HIS A 6 -26.26 8.78 -55.10
N ARG A 7 -25.17 8.93 -54.33
CA ARG A 7 -24.76 7.96 -53.30
C ARG A 7 -25.55 8.28 -52.05
N LEU A 8 -26.36 7.32 -51.60
CA LEU A 8 -27.05 7.36 -50.32
C LEU A 8 -26.04 6.95 -49.24
N ILE A 9 -25.59 7.91 -48.42
CA ILE A 9 -24.80 7.63 -47.21
C ILE A 9 -25.81 7.30 -46.11
N ILE A 10 -25.89 6.03 -45.73
CA ILE A 10 -26.65 5.59 -44.56
C ILE A 10 -25.73 5.77 -43.35
N VAL A 11 -25.99 6.79 -42.55
CA VAL A 11 -25.40 6.96 -41.21
C VAL A 11 -26.24 6.12 -40.25
N VAL A 12 -25.70 5.00 -39.78
CA VAL A 12 -26.29 4.21 -38.69
C VAL A 12 -25.78 4.79 -37.36
N PRO A 13 -26.64 5.23 -36.43
CA PRO A 13 -26.19 5.66 -35.13
C PRO A 13 -25.86 4.44 -34.27
N VAL A 14 -24.59 4.29 -33.89
CA VAL A 14 -24.13 3.32 -32.89
C VAL A 14 -24.54 3.85 -31.52
N PHE A 15 -25.76 3.52 -31.11
CA PHE A 15 -26.20 3.61 -29.73
C PHE A 15 -26.68 2.22 -29.30
N CYS A 16 -26.36 1.84 -28.06
CA CYS A 16 -26.68 0.57 -27.38
C CYS A 16 -25.64 -0.55 -27.51
N PHE A 17 -24.51 -0.43 -26.80
CA PHE A 17 -23.73 -1.59 -26.33
C PHE A 17 -23.08 -1.40 -24.94
N TYR A 18 -23.62 -0.51 -24.09
CA TYR A 18 -23.07 -0.24 -22.75
C TYR A 18 -24.00 -0.57 -21.57
N SER A 19 -25.11 -1.28 -21.79
CA SER A 19 -26.09 -1.57 -20.73
C SER A 19 -26.01 -2.97 -20.11
N VAL A 20 -25.11 -3.85 -20.56
CA VAL A 20 -25.09 -5.25 -20.08
C VAL A 20 -23.99 -5.53 -19.04
N ILE A 21 -22.98 -4.66 -18.91
CA ILE A 21 -21.89 -4.85 -17.92
C ILE A 21 -22.33 -4.43 -16.49
N GLY A 22 -23.26 -3.48 -16.36
CA GLY A 22 -23.70 -2.98 -15.05
C GLY A 22 -24.66 -3.90 -14.29
N VAL A 23 -25.38 -4.80 -14.97
CA VAL A 23 -26.43 -5.61 -14.34
C VAL A 23 -25.89 -6.93 -13.78
N PHE A 24 -24.78 -7.45 -14.31
CA PHE A 24 -24.16 -8.69 -13.81
C PHE A 24 -23.41 -8.53 -12.48
N PHE A 25 -23.03 -7.30 -12.10
CA PHE A 25 -22.42 -7.01 -10.79
C PHE A 25 -23.45 -6.90 -9.65
N TRP A 26 -24.74 -6.74 -9.95
CA TRP A 26 -25.80 -6.57 -8.95
C TRP A 26 -26.08 -7.86 -8.17
N PHE A 27 -25.93 -9.04 -8.80
CA PHE A 27 -26.32 -10.32 -8.20
C PHE A 27 -25.25 -11.02 -7.35
N MET A 28 -24.02 -10.50 -7.26
CA MET A 28 -22.92 -11.18 -6.55
C MET A 28 -22.69 -10.75 -5.09
N PHE A 29 -23.40 -9.75 -4.56
CA PHE A 29 -23.16 -9.23 -3.20
C PHE A 29 -24.44 -8.95 -2.41
N GLU A 30 -25.31 -9.95 -2.32
CA GLU A 30 -26.38 -9.96 -1.32
C GLU A 30 -25.95 -10.87 -0.15
N SER A 31 -25.12 -10.33 0.75
CA SER A 31 -24.75 -10.99 2.00
C SER A 31 -25.43 -10.32 3.19
N HIS A 32 -26.12 -11.14 3.97
CA HIS A 32 -26.99 -10.80 5.10
C HIS A 32 -26.33 -9.92 6.17
N GLU A 33 -27.07 -8.92 6.65
CA GLU A 33 -26.69 -8.11 7.81
C GLU A 33 -26.75 -8.91 9.13
N PRO A 34 -25.72 -8.82 10.00
CA PRO A 34 -25.82 -9.30 11.38
C PRO A 34 -26.47 -8.25 12.29
N LYS A 35 -27.47 -8.69 13.07
CA LYS A 35 -28.18 -7.89 14.08
C LYS A 35 -27.25 -7.53 15.26
N ILE A 36 -27.23 -6.24 15.62
CA ILE A 36 -26.54 -5.71 16.81
C ILE A 36 -27.42 -5.89 18.07
N ILE A 37 -26.86 -6.44 19.15
CA ILE A 37 -27.44 -6.48 20.50
C ILE A 37 -26.69 -5.45 21.37
N PRO A 38 -27.38 -4.58 22.13
CA PRO A 38 -26.71 -3.60 22.99
C PRO A 38 -26.20 -4.24 24.28
N VAL A 39 -24.95 -3.95 24.65
CA VAL A 39 -24.38 -4.31 25.96
C VAL A 39 -24.63 -3.14 26.93
N ILE A 40 -25.28 -3.48 28.04
CA ILE A 40 -25.61 -2.58 29.16
C ILE A 40 -24.35 -2.40 30.03
N ALA A 41 -24.04 -1.14 30.36
CA ALA A 41 -22.99 -0.78 31.30
C ALA A 41 -23.37 -1.15 32.74
N GLN A 42 -22.45 -1.78 33.47
CA GLN A 42 -22.55 -1.95 34.93
C GLN A 42 -21.45 -1.13 35.61
N GLU A 43 -21.90 -0.17 36.41
CA GLU A 43 -21.08 0.59 37.35
C GLU A 43 -20.67 -0.30 38.52
N THR A 44 -19.40 -0.26 38.91
CA THR A 44 -18.95 -0.74 40.22
C THR A 44 -18.23 0.37 40.95
N SER A 45 -18.81 0.78 42.07
CA SER A 45 -18.29 1.70 43.05
C SER A 45 -17.13 1.07 43.84
N ALA A 46 -16.10 1.85 44.12
CA ALA A 46 -15.07 1.50 45.09
C ALA A 46 -14.93 2.63 46.11
N GLN A 47 -15.09 2.24 47.37
CA GLN A 47 -15.18 3.09 48.56
C GLN A 47 -13.83 3.69 48.95
N THR A 48 -13.89 4.94 49.39
CA THR A 48 -12.86 5.71 50.06
C THR A 48 -12.56 5.15 51.46
N LYS A 49 -11.28 4.95 51.78
CA LYS A 49 -10.77 4.89 53.16
C LYS A 49 -9.54 5.79 53.30
N SER A 50 -9.70 6.84 54.09
CA SER A 50 -8.67 7.74 54.60
C SER A 50 -7.85 7.08 55.72
N LEU A 51 -6.54 7.32 55.79
CA LEU A 51 -5.72 7.21 57.01
C LEU A 51 -4.51 8.16 56.94
N ASP A 52 -4.08 8.56 58.15
CA ASP A 52 -3.34 9.73 58.63
C ASP A 52 -1.87 9.93 58.14
N PRO A 53 -1.31 11.17 58.14
CA PRO A 53 0.05 11.46 57.74
C PRO A 53 1.00 11.44 58.95
N SER A 54 2.06 10.62 58.88
CA SER A 54 3.21 10.78 59.77
C SER A 54 4.51 10.58 58.98
N ILE A 55 5.34 11.61 59.10
CA ILE A 55 6.60 11.83 58.41
C ILE A 55 7.67 10.92 59.02
N SER A 56 8.45 10.26 58.17
CA SER A 56 9.80 9.79 58.52
C SER A 56 10.67 9.85 57.27
N THR A 57 11.60 10.81 57.29
CA THR A 57 12.62 11.04 56.27
C THR A 57 13.62 9.89 56.26
N VAL A 58 13.60 9.09 55.19
CA VAL A 58 14.68 8.16 54.84
C VAL A 58 15.41 8.74 53.64
N SER A 59 16.66 9.15 53.86
CA SER A 59 17.60 9.60 52.86
C SER A 59 17.95 8.44 51.91
N ILE A 60 17.53 8.55 50.65
CA ILE A 60 17.94 7.67 49.55
C ILE A 60 19.21 8.29 48.93
N PRO A 61 20.29 7.52 48.71
CA PRO A 61 21.47 8.02 48.01
C PRO A 61 21.10 8.44 46.57
N GLU A 62 21.39 9.70 46.24
CA GLU A 62 21.52 10.15 44.86
C GLU A 62 22.69 9.38 44.23
N ASP A 63 22.40 8.50 43.27
CA ASP A 63 23.15 8.30 42.01
C ASP A 63 22.67 7.04 41.29
N VAL A 64 21.49 7.09 40.66
CA VAL A 64 21.13 6.23 39.52
C VAL A 64 20.12 6.97 38.63
N SER A 65 20.50 8.09 38.03
CA SER A 65 19.74 8.66 36.91
C SER A 65 20.68 9.36 35.95
N ASP A 66 21.16 8.62 34.96
CA ASP A 66 21.19 9.03 33.55
C ASP A 66 22.14 8.12 32.76
N LYS A 67 21.67 6.90 32.51
CA LYS A 67 22.00 6.20 31.28
C LYS A 67 20.70 5.85 30.58
N LYS A 68 20.00 6.89 30.12
CA LYS A 68 19.17 6.74 28.92
C LYS A 68 20.17 6.65 27.77
N ILE A 69 20.66 5.43 27.49
CA ILE A 69 21.29 5.16 26.21
C ILE A 69 20.23 5.58 25.20
N LYS A 70 20.50 6.66 24.47
CA LYS A 70 19.71 7.02 23.32
C LYS A 70 19.99 5.88 22.36
N ASP A 71 19.12 4.87 22.34
CA ASP A 71 19.29 3.71 21.46
C ASP A 71 19.61 4.26 20.07
N GLU A 72 20.81 3.94 19.59
CA GLU A 72 21.27 4.43 18.30
C GLU A 72 20.30 3.89 17.26
N ILE A 73 19.74 4.76 16.41
CA ILE A 73 18.82 4.33 15.36
C ILE A 73 19.62 3.46 14.39
N ILE A 74 19.32 2.16 14.37
CA ILE A 74 19.98 1.20 13.49
C ILE A 74 19.17 1.13 12.20
N HIS A 75 19.80 1.48 11.07
CA HIS A 75 19.29 1.17 9.74
C HIS A 75 19.92 -0.12 9.22
N ILE A 76 19.09 -0.98 8.63
CA ILE A 76 19.48 -2.25 8.02
C ILE A 76 19.75 -2.00 6.54
N PRO A 77 20.89 -2.46 5.99
CA PRO A 77 21.15 -2.34 4.57
C PRO A 77 20.11 -3.11 3.76
N LEU A 78 19.83 -2.63 2.54
CA LEU A 78 18.97 -3.32 1.60
C LEU A 78 19.47 -4.76 1.36
N PRO A 79 18.61 -5.79 1.52
CA PRO A 79 18.97 -7.17 1.18
C PRO A 79 19.16 -7.39 -0.33
N ASP A 80 20.03 -8.34 -0.71
CA ASP A 80 20.24 -8.74 -2.11
C ASP A 80 18.94 -9.19 -2.82
N GLU A 81 18.08 -9.89 -2.07
CA GLU A 81 16.71 -10.23 -2.48
C GLU A 81 15.76 -9.84 -1.35
N VAL A 82 14.80 -8.96 -1.65
CA VAL A 82 13.71 -8.64 -0.71
C VAL A 82 12.69 -9.77 -0.68
N ARG A 83 12.54 -10.40 0.48
CA ARG A 83 11.53 -11.44 0.76
C ARG A 83 10.58 -10.87 1.81
N GLY A 84 9.65 -10.07 1.31
CA GLY A 84 8.82 -9.17 2.08
C GLY A 84 7.49 -9.77 2.53
N LEU A 85 7.01 -9.30 3.68
CA LEU A 85 5.69 -9.59 4.23
C LEU A 85 5.04 -8.30 4.71
N TYR A 86 3.71 -8.21 4.62
CA TYR A 86 2.96 -7.03 5.06
C TYR A 86 2.34 -7.16 6.45
N TRP A 87 2.49 -6.13 7.28
CA TRP A 87 1.74 -5.89 8.51
C TRP A 87 0.92 -4.61 8.41
N ASN A 88 -0.36 -4.69 8.79
CA ASN A 88 -1.14 -3.49 9.07
C ASN A 88 -0.60 -2.79 10.32
N ALA A 89 -0.95 -1.51 10.49
CA ALA A 89 -0.34 -0.69 11.54
C ALA A 89 -0.65 -1.16 12.97
N ALA A 90 -1.70 -1.96 13.19
CA ALA A 90 -2.06 -2.48 14.51
C ALA A 90 -1.32 -3.77 14.89
N THR A 91 -0.84 -4.54 13.90
CA THR A 91 -0.19 -5.84 14.13
C THR A 91 1.06 -5.78 15.02
N PRO A 92 1.96 -4.78 14.87
CA PRO A 92 3.14 -4.68 15.73
C PRO A 92 2.85 -4.44 17.21
N GLY A 93 1.69 -3.86 17.54
CA GLY A 93 1.30 -3.54 18.93
C GLY A 93 0.70 -4.71 19.71
N THR A 94 0.66 -5.91 19.13
CA THR A 94 0.10 -7.09 19.77
C THR A 94 1.10 -7.79 20.69
N SER A 95 0.62 -8.52 21.71
CA SER A 95 1.47 -9.37 22.57
C SER A 95 2.21 -10.49 21.82
N THR A 96 1.93 -10.66 20.53
CA THR A 96 2.52 -11.68 19.63
C THR A 96 3.69 -11.18 18.79
N LEU A 97 4.24 -9.99 19.08
CA LEU A 97 5.34 -9.41 18.29
C LEU A 97 6.53 -10.37 18.15
N SER A 98 6.97 -11.01 19.25
CA SER A 98 8.08 -11.98 19.20
C SER A 98 7.76 -13.15 18.28
N ASP A 99 6.60 -13.79 18.44
CA ASP A 99 6.17 -14.92 17.60
C ASP A 99 6.10 -14.54 16.11
N ARG A 100 5.72 -13.30 15.82
CA ARG A 100 5.66 -12.78 14.44
C ARG A 100 7.05 -12.53 13.85
N ILE A 101 7.99 -12.02 14.64
CA ILE A 101 9.39 -11.87 14.23
C ILE A 101 10.03 -13.25 14.03
N ASP A 102 9.74 -14.20 14.91
CA ASP A 102 10.18 -15.59 14.78
C ASP A 102 9.59 -16.23 13.53
N PHE A 103 8.32 -15.97 13.20
CA PHE A 103 7.72 -16.41 11.94
C PHE A 103 8.51 -15.90 10.73
N LEU A 104 8.91 -14.62 10.71
CA LEU A 104 9.70 -14.07 9.60
C LEU A 104 11.02 -14.83 9.43
N THR A 105 11.79 -14.92 10.50
CA THR A 105 13.14 -15.52 10.47
C THR A 105 13.12 -17.02 10.20
N ASN A 106 12.19 -17.77 10.81
CA ASN A 106 12.07 -19.22 10.63
C ASN A 106 11.62 -19.63 9.22
N HIS A 107 11.00 -18.71 8.48
CA HIS A 107 10.46 -18.96 7.14
C HIS A 107 11.28 -18.26 6.04
N GLY A 108 12.45 -17.70 6.37
CA GLY A 108 13.37 -17.09 5.40
C GLY A 108 12.98 -15.70 4.92
N LEU A 109 11.99 -15.07 5.54
CA LEU A 109 11.62 -13.68 5.27
C LEU A 109 12.64 -12.75 5.93
N ASN A 110 13.00 -11.67 5.24
CA ASN A 110 14.04 -10.72 5.69
C ASN A 110 13.55 -9.27 5.67
N THR A 111 12.31 -9.04 5.24
CA THR A 111 11.76 -7.70 5.05
C THR A 111 10.32 -7.66 5.55
N ILE A 112 9.96 -6.55 6.19
CA ILE A 112 8.58 -6.27 6.59
C ILE A 112 8.16 -4.90 6.06
N VAL A 113 6.97 -4.86 5.44
CA VAL A 113 6.26 -3.62 5.13
C VAL A 113 5.24 -3.38 6.24
N ILE A 114 5.33 -2.24 6.90
CA ILE A 114 4.41 -1.85 7.98
C ILE A 114 3.69 -0.58 7.57
N ASP A 115 2.37 -0.58 7.67
CA ASP A 115 1.59 0.63 7.52
C ASP A 115 1.97 1.66 8.59
N LEU A 116 2.37 2.84 8.14
CA LEU A 116 2.55 4.00 9.01
C LEU A 116 1.19 4.65 9.34
N LYS A 117 0.26 4.57 8.38
CA LYS A 117 -1.14 4.98 8.51
C LYS A 117 -2.03 3.78 8.28
N MET A 118 -3.05 3.64 9.12
CA MET A 118 -4.12 2.68 8.91
C MET A 118 -4.88 2.97 7.59
N ASP A 119 -5.66 2.00 7.10
CA ASP A 119 -6.47 2.18 5.88
C ASP A 119 -7.45 3.37 5.92
N ASN A 120 -7.81 3.84 7.13
CA ASN A 120 -8.63 5.02 7.35
C ASN A 120 -7.82 6.33 7.50
N GLY A 121 -6.49 6.29 7.42
CA GLY A 121 -5.58 7.44 7.55
C GLY A 121 -5.16 7.78 8.98
N GLU A 122 -5.63 7.06 9.99
CA GLU A 122 -5.20 7.30 11.37
C GLU A 122 -3.76 6.80 11.60
N LEU A 123 -2.97 7.56 12.36
CA LEU A 123 -1.66 7.13 12.82
C LEU A 123 -1.83 6.19 14.03
N ALA A 124 -1.32 4.97 13.91
CA ALA A 124 -1.40 3.94 14.95
C ALA A 124 -0.37 4.13 16.07
N PHE A 125 0.49 5.12 15.97
CA PHE A 125 1.51 5.49 16.97
C PHE A 125 1.51 7.00 17.18
N VAL A 126 2.12 7.46 18.26
CA VAL A 126 2.27 8.89 18.56
C VAL A 126 3.43 9.47 17.74
N PRO A 127 3.21 10.47 16.86
CA PRO A 127 4.26 11.07 16.04
C PRO A 127 5.28 11.86 16.88
N LEU A 128 6.49 12.05 16.34
CA LEU A 128 7.54 12.87 16.94
C LEU A 128 7.26 14.34 16.66
N ASP A 129 6.77 14.63 15.45
CA ASP A 129 6.28 15.95 15.09
C ASP A 129 4.89 16.17 15.70
N SER A 130 4.82 17.11 16.65
CA SER A 130 3.57 17.43 17.34
C SER A 130 2.47 18.00 16.43
N THR A 131 2.82 18.49 15.23
CA THR A 131 1.84 18.93 14.23
C THR A 131 1.05 17.75 13.63
N LEU A 132 1.60 16.54 13.70
CA LEU A 132 0.97 15.32 13.18
C LEU A 132 0.05 14.64 14.20
N THR A 133 0.15 14.97 15.49
CA THR A 133 -0.62 14.35 16.59
C THR A 133 -2.14 14.47 16.42
N LEU A 134 -2.58 15.50 15.69
CA LEU A 134 -3.96 15.71 15.26
C LEU A 134 -4.56 14.50 14.50
N TYR A 135 -3.73 13.71 13.82
CA TYR A 135 -4.15 12.57 12.99
C TYR A 135 -3.95 11.22 13.69
N THR A 136 -3.51 11.24 14.95
CA THR A 136 -3.28 10.04 15.75
C THR A 136 -4.59 9.47 16.28
N GLN A 137 -4.66 8.14 16.37
CA GLN A 137 -5.75 7.46 17.07
C GLN A 137 -5.88 7.98 18.51
N SER A 138 -7.11 8.06 19.01
CA SER A 138 -7.32 8.43 20.43
C SER A 138 -6.62 7.46 21.39
N HIS A 139 -6.52 6.18 20.98
CA HIS A 139 -5.72 5.16 21.65
C HIS A 139 -4.82 4.51 20.57
N PRO A 140 -3.56 4.92 20.45
CA PRO A 140 -2.63 4.37 19.46
C PRO A 140 -2.49 2.86 19.61
N SER A 141 -2.68 2.13 18.53
CA SER A 141 -2.56 0.66 18.52
C SER A 141 -1.13 0.17 18.77
N VAL A 142 -0.13 1.00 18.52
CA VAL A 142 1.29 0.74 18.79
C VAL A 142 1.81 1.75 19.79
N GLU A 143 1.91 1.32 21.05
CA GLU A 143 2.38 2.18 22.15
C GLU A 143 3.86 2.55 22.00
N ASN A 144 4.69 1.60 21.57
CA ASN A 144 6.14 1.78 21.45
C ASN A 144 6.66 1.26 20.10
N ILE A 145 6.53 2.09 19.06
CA ILE A 145 7.03 1.77 17.72
C ILE A 145 8.55 1.62 17.70
N GLU A 146 9.29 2.31 18.58
CA GLU A 146 10.75 2.23 18.60
C GLU A 146 11.22 0.86 19.09
N GLN A 147 10.54 0.30 20.10
CA GLN A 147 10.81 -1.06 20.53
C GLN A 147 10.54 -2.07 19.40
N VAL A 148 9.46 -1.89 18.64
CA VAL A 148 9.15 -2.74 17.47
C VAL A 148 10.29 -2.67 16.45
N LEU A 149 10.70 -1.46 16.06
CA LEU A 149 11.74 -1.24 15.05
C LEU A 149 13.10 -1.77 15.51
N THR A 150 13.44 -1.62 16.79
CA THR A 150 14.66 -2.18 17.39
C THR A 150 14.62 -3.71 17.38
N SER A 151 13.52 -4.35 17.81
CA SER A 151 13.42 -5.81 17.80
C SER A 151 13.52 -6.42 16.39
N LEU A 152 13.02 -5.71 15.37
CA LEU A 152 13.21 -6.09 13.96
C LEU A 152 14.65 -5.89 13.52
N ALA A 153 15.30 -4.79 13.90
CA ALA A 153 16.70 -4.50 13.58
C ALA A 153 17.66 -5.54 14.16
N GLU A 154 17.45 -5.97 15.41
CA GLU A 154 18.25 -7.00 16.09
C GLU A 154 18.23 -8.35 15.35
N LYS A 155 17.22 -8.57 14.50
CA LYS A 155 17.09 -9.76 13.64
C LYS A 155 17.50 -9.50 12.20
N ASN A 156 18.08 -8.33 11.90
CA ASN A 156 18.44 -7.88 10.55
C ASN A 156 17.26 -7.88 9.57
N ILE A 157 16.06 -7.52 10.05
CA ILE A 157 14.87 -7.40 9.20
C ILE A 157 14.80 -5.98 8.65
N TYR A 158 14.79 -5.87 7.31
CA TYR A 158 14.61 -4.62 6.59
C TYR A 158 13.17 -4.11 6.77
N ARG A 159 12.99 -2.83 7.10
CA ARG A 159 11.69 -2.25 7.49
C ARG A 159 11.26 -1.18 6.50
N ILE A 160 10.13 -1.39 5.85
CA ILE A 160 9.56 -0.48 4.87
C ILE A 160 8.32 0.18 5.50
N ALA A 161 8.29 1.50 5.59
CA ALA A 161 7.12 2.25 6.02
C ALA A 161 6.19 2.49 4.83
N ARG A 162 5.00 1.86 4.83
CA ARG A 162 3.98 2.11 3.80
C ARG A 162 3.12 3.32 4.18
N ILE A 163 2.97 4.25 3.25
CA ILE A 163 2.24 5.51 3.43
C ILE A 163 1.23 5.70 2.30
N PRO A 164 -0.06 5.35 2.50
CA PRO A 164 -1.13 5.72 1.60
C PRO A 164 -1.29 7.25 1.53
N ILE A 165 -1.33 7.85 0.34
CA ILE A 165 -1.41 9.32 0.21
C ILE A 165 -2.85 9.78 -0.03
N MET A 166 -3.48 9.35 -1.13
CA MET A 166 -4.75 9.95 -1.57
C MET A 166 -5.98 9.38 -0.86
N ARG A 167 -5.95 8.11 -0.45
CA ARG A 167 -7.04 7.47 0.30
C ARG A 167 -6.78 7.65 1.80
N ASP A 168 -7.42 8.65 2.41
CA ASP A 168 -7.16 9.05 3.79
C ASP A 168 -8.39 9.71 4.42
N ASN A 169 -9.13 9.00 5.28
CA ASN A 169 -10.34 9.54 5.89
C ASN A 169 -10.04 10.58 6.97
N THR A 170 -8.96 10.37 7.72
CA THR A 170 -8.57 11.22 8.85
C THR A 170 -8.17 12.61 8.36
N TYR A 171 -7.24 12.68 7.41
CA TYR A 171 -6.79 13.94 6.83
C TYR A 171 -7.94 14.62 6.07
N ALA A 172 -8.72 13.87 5.29
CA ALA A 172 -9.86 14.42 4.55
C ALA A 172 -10.92 15.08 5.45
N ARG A 173 -11.25 14.49 6.61
CA ARG A 173 -12.24 15.07 7.54
C ARG A 173 -11.72 16.32 8.24
N LYS A 174 -10.41 16.42 8.48
CA LYS A 174 -9.77 17.61 9.06
C LYS A 174 -9.58 18.71 8.02
N HIS A 175 -9.46 18.33 6.74
CA HIS A 175 -9.23 19.22 5.61
C HIS A 175 -10.26 19.03 4.48
N PRO A 176 -11.55 19.35 4.72
CA PRO A 176 -12.58 19.22 3.69
C PRO A 176 -12.34 20.13 2.46
N GLU A 177 -11.47 21.12 2.56
CA GLU A 177 -11.00 21.97 1.46
C GLU A 177 -10.06 21.24 0.48
N TYR A 178 -9.38 20.17 0.90
CA TYR A 178 -8.49 19.35 0.06
C TYR A 178 -9.16 18.07 -0.45
N THR A 179 -10.39 17.81 0.00
CA THR A 179 -11.08 16.54 -0.20
C THR A 179 -12.01 16.58 -1.41
N LEU A 180 -12.08 15.45 -2.12
CA LEU A 180 -13.01 15.26 -3.23
C LEU A 180 -14.47 15.40 -2.78
N LYS A 181 -15.32 15.99 -3.62
CA LYS A 181 -16.73 16.28 -3.29
C LYS A 181 -17.68 15.73 -4.34
N TYR A 182 -18.94 15.55 -3.96
CA TYR A 182 -20.06 15.44 -4.89
C TYR A 182 -20.52 16.85 -5.30
N PHE A 183 -21.31 16.95 -6.38
CA PHE A 183 -21.91 18.21 -6.84
C PHE A 183 -22.76 18.94 -5.78
N ASN A 184 -23.35 18.21 -4.85
CA ASN A 184 -24.12 18.77 -3.74
C ASN A 184 -23.25 19.33 -2.59
N GLY A 185 -21.91 19.25 -2.70
CA GLY A 185 -20.95 19.74 -1.73
C GLY A 185 -20.59 18.74 -0.61
N SER A 186 -21.24 17.59 -0.50
CA SER A 186 -20.84 16.56 0.47
C SER A 186 -19.56 15.87 0.04
N LEU A 187 -18.78 15.33 0.99
CA LEU A 187 -17.54 14.62 0.68
C LEU A 187 -17.81 13.38 -0.17
N TRP A 188 -17.02 13.20 -1.23
CA TRP A 188 -17.08 12.04 -2.10
C TRP A 188 -16.46 10.82 -1.42
N GLN A 189 -17.05 9.65 -1.66
CA GLN A 189 -16.59 8.38 -1.11
C GLN A 189 -16.49 7.34 -2.21
N ASP A 190 -15.49 6.46 -2.09
CA ASP A 190 -15.40 5.28 -2.94
C ASP A 190 -16.43 4.21 -2.53
N ARG A 191 -16.39 3.05 -3.21
CA ARG A 191 -17.35 1.96 -2.99
C ARG A 191 -17.34 1.38 -1.58
N ILE A 192 -16.25 1.55 -0.83
CA ILE A 192 -16.11 1.03 0.54
C ILE A 192 -16.26 2.13 1.59
N GLY A 193 -16.64 3.35 1.17
CA GLY A 193 -16.87 4.47 2.07
C GLY A 193 -15.61 5.27 2.42
N SER A 194 -14.48 5.03 1.75
CA SER A 194 -13.26 5.79 2.00
C SER A 194 -13.29 7.13 1.29
N LEU A 195 -12.79 8.15 1.99
CA LEU A 195 -12.60 9.49 1.49
C LEU A 195 -11.27 9.60 0.76
N TRP A 196 -11.25 10.49 -0.22
CA TRP A 196 -10.10 10.71 -1.08
C TRP A 196 -9.75 12.19 -1.15
N LEU A 197 -8.46 12.46 -1.20
CA LEU A 197 -7.87 13.77 -1.37
C LEU A 197 -7.65 14.07 -2.85
N ASP A 198 -7.58 15.34 -3.20
CA ASP A 198 -7.26 15.78 -4.55
C ASP A 198 -5.74 15.74 -4.80
N PRO A 199 -5.25 14.96 -5.79
CA PRO A 199 -3.82 14.89 -6.10
C PRO A 199 -3.17 16.22 -6.49
N ALA A 200 -3.95 17.22 -6.91
CA ALA A 200 -3.43 18.53 -7.27
C ALA A 200 -3.20 19.45 -6.05
N VAL A 201 -3.53 19.02 -4.83
CA VAL A 201 -3.31 19.80 -3.60
C VAL A 201 -1.87 19.59 -3.08
N PRO A 202 -1.01 20.63 -3.06
CA PRO A 202 0.37 20.48 -2.59
C PRO A 202 0.49 20.02 -1.13
N GLN A 203 -0.42 20.45 -0.27
CA GLN A 203 -0.42 20.11 1.16
C GLN A 203 -0.56 18.61 1.41
N VAL A 204 -1.20 17.87 0.49
CA VAL A 204 -1.36 16.42 0.59
C VAL A 204 -0.01 15.72 0.44
N SER A 205 0.83 16.13 -0.51
CA SER A 205 2.19 15.59 -0.66
C SER A 205 3.10 16.05 0.47
N GLU A 206 2.98 17.29 0.96
CA GLU A 206 3.77 17.77 2.09
C GLU A 206 3.51 16.95 3.37
N TYR A 207 2.26 16.59 3.63
CA TYR A 207 1.90 15.70 4.74
C TYR A 207 2.54 14.31 4.59
N ALA A 208 2.49 13.72 3.40
CA ALA A 208 3.14 12.43 3.13
C ALA A 208 4.66 12.49 3.29
N ILE A 209 5.31 13.57 2.84
CA ILE A 209 6.75 13.81 2.97
C ILE A 209 7.15 13.97 4.44
N ALA A 210 6.37 14.69 5.25
CA ALA A 210 6.64 14.85 6.67
C ALA A 210 6.61 13.50 7.40
N LEU A 211 5.60 12.68 7.10
CA LEU A 211 5.49 11.32 7.62
C LEU A 211 6.65 10.41 7.17
N ALA A 212 7.07 10.51 5.90
CA ALA A 212 8.18 9.74 5.36
C ALA A 212 9.51 10.06 6.06
N LYS A 213 9.79 11.35 6.26
CA LYS A 213 10.97 11.81 7.00
C LYS A 213 10.96 11.34 8.44
N GLU A 214 9.79 11.39 9.09
CA GLU A 214 9.66 10.89 10.46
C GLU A 214 9.84 9.38 10.54
N ALA A 215 9.27 8.60 9.62
CA ALA A 215 9.43 7.15 9.58
C ALA A 215 10.92 6.76 9.48
N TYR A 216 11.66 7.38 8.55
CA TYR A 216 13.09 7.15 8.44
C TYR A 216 13.84 7.55 9.72
N ALA A 217 13.53 8.71 10.30
CA ALA A 217 14.12 9.17 11.56
C ALA A 217 13.83 8.28 12.79
N ARG A 218 12.85 7.37 12.70
CA ARG A 218 12.56 6.36 13.73
C ARG A 218 13.29 5.04 13.50
N GLY A 219 13.87 4.84 12.33
CA GLY A 219 14.59 3.62 11.96
C GLY A 219 13.87 2.74 10.95
N PHE A 220 12.85 3.23 10.24
CA PHE A 220 12.49 2.57 8.99
C PHE A 220 13.61 2.74 7.96
N ASP A 221 13.82 1.73 7.13
CA ASP A 221 14.93 1.68 6.16
C ASP A 221 14.55 2.18 4.77
N GLU A 222 13.26 2.09 4.43
CA GLU A 222 12.66 2.54 3.18
C GLU A 222 11.28 3.12 3.44
N VAL A 223 10.82 4.01 2.55
CA VAL A 223 9.44 4.50 2.54
C VAL A 223 8.77 4.10 1.25
N GLN A 224 7.59 3.51 1.34
CA GLN A 224 6.79 3.07 0.21
C GLN A 224 5.49 3.86 0.15
N PHE A 225 5.34 4.70 -0.87
CA PHE A 225 4.12 5.48 -1.05
C PHE A 225 3.07 4.66 -1.82
N ASP A 226 1.86 4.58 -1.26
CA ASP A 226 0.71 3.92 -1.89
C ASP A 226 -0.43 4.91 -2.16
N TYR A 227 -1.39 4.50 -2.98
CA TYR A 227 -2.51 5.30 -3.44
C TYR A 227 -2.05 6.62 -4.07
N VAL A 228 -0.88 6.61 -4.73
CA VAL A 228 -0.35 7.73 -5.51
C VAL A 228 -1.02 7.73 -6.88
N ARG A 229 -2.32 8.08 -6.88
CA ARG A 229 -3.20 8.07 -8.06
C ARG A 229 -4.52 8.80 -7.82
N PHE A 230 -5.22 9.12 -8.89
CA PHE A 230 -6.64 9.48 -8.83
C PHE A 230 -7.52 8.25 -8.49
N PRO A 231 -8.71 8.46 -7.90
CA PRO A 231 -9.62 7.36 -7.56
C PRO A 231 -10.15 6.65 -8.81
N SER A 232 -10.26 5.33 -8.71
CA SER A 232 -10.89 4.44 -9.71
C SER A 232 -12.21 3.84 -9.23
N ASP A 233 -12.40 3.79 -7.91
CA ASP A 233 -13.44 2.99 -7.27
C ASP A 233 -14.59 3.89 -6.85
N GLY A 234 -15.79 3.69 -7.41
CA GLY A 234 -16.98 4.48 -7.07
C GLY A 234 -17.49 5.30 -8.23
N SER A 235 -18.34 6.29 -7.93
CA SER A 235 -18.94 7.17 -8.93
C SER A 235 -17.94 8.25 -9.37
N VAL A 236 -16.88 7.85 -10.08
CA VAL A 236 -15.79 8.78 -10.46
C VAL A 236 -16.24 9.96 -11.32
N LEU A 237 -17.31 9.78 -12.10
CA LEU A 237 -17.91 10.85 -12.91
C LEU A 237 -18.67 11.90 -12.09
N SER A 238 -18.96 11.63 -10.82
CA SER A 238 -19.61 12.57 -9.92
C SER A 238 -18.64 13.34 -9.02
N ILE A 239 -17.34 13.17 -9.24
CA ILE A 239 -16.31 13.86 -8.46
C ILE A 239 -16.22 15.32 -8.89
N VAL A 240 -16.24 16.19 -7.89
CA VAL A 240 -15.83 17.59 -7.95
C VAL A 240 -14.48 17.68 -7.24
N TYR A 241 -13.47 18.09 -7.98
CA TYR A 241 -12.12 18.31 -7.48
C TYR A 241 -11.99 19.74 -6.93
N PRO A 242 -11.46 19.94 -5.71
CA PRO A 242 -11.26 21.26 -5.14
C PRO A 242 -10.15 22.08 -5.82
N VAL A 243 -9.11 21.44 -6.37
CA VAL A 243 -7.94 22.11 -6.99
C VAL A 243 -7.71 21.66 -8.42
N TYR A 244 -7.83 20.37 -8.73
CA TYR A 244 -7.68 19.88 -10.09
C TYR A 244 -8.78 20.45 -11.01
N ASP A 245 -8.38 21.21 -12.03
CA ASP A 245 -9.28 21.96 -12.92
C ASP A 245 -9.54 21.26 -14.26
N GLY A 246 -8.86 20.14 -14.52
CA GLY A 246 -8.96 19.41 -15.78
C GLY A 246 -8.25 20.06 -16.97
N ILE A 247 -7.53 21.16 -16.77
CA ILE A 247 -6.73 21.80 -17.83
C ILE A 247 -5.49 20.96 -18.13
N ARG A 248 -4.75 20.59 -17.08
CA ARG A 248 -3.69 19.59 -17.17
C ARG A 248 -4.31 18.20 -17.16
N SER A 249 -3.72 17.26 -17.88
CA SER A 249 -4.10 15.86 -17.78
C SER A 249 -3.77 15.29 -16.39
N LYS A 250 -4.51 14.27 -15.95
CA LYS A 250 -4.20 13.53 -14.72
C LYS A 250 -2.79 12.96 -14.73
N VAL A 251 -2.32 12.52 -15.90
CA VAL A 251 -0.95 12.04 -16.12
C VAL A 251 0.06 13.12 -15.76
N GLU A 252 -0.10 14.34 -16.26
CA GLU A 252 0.81 15.46 -15.94
C GLU A 252 0.81 15.81 -14.45
N VAL A 253 -0.35 15.79 -13.80
CA VAL A 253 -0.46 16.03 -12.35
C VAL A 253 0.26 14.95 -11.56
N MET A 254 0.08 13.69 -11.93
CA MET A 254 0.72 12.57 -11.24
C MET A 254 2.22 12.51 -11.51
N ALA A 255 2.69 12.85 -12.71
CA ALA A 255 4.11 12.92 -13.04
C ALA A 255 4.84 13.94 -12.14
N ASP A 256 4.27 15.14 -11.97
CA ASP A 256 4.81 16.14 -11.05
C ASP A 256 4.81 15.63 -9.60
N LEU A 257 3.76 14.91 -9.20
CA LEU A 257 3.67 14.35 -7.84
C LEU A 257 4.74 13.26 -7.60
N PHE A 258 4.94 12.34 -8.54
CA PHE A 258 6.02 11.34 -8.45
C PHE A 258 7.39 12.00 -8.37
N ALA A 259 7.64 13.01 -9.22
CA ALA A 259 8.87 13.78 -9.20
C ALA A 259 9.07 14.48 -7.84
N HIS A 260 8.04 15.14 -7.32
CA HIS A 260 8.11 15.85 -6.04
C HIS A 260 8.41 14.91 -4.87
N LEU A 261 7.65 13.81 -4.75
CA LEU A 261 7.86 12.81 -3.69
C LEU A 261 9.24 12.18 -3.79
N GLY A 262 9.59 11.67 -4.97
CA GLY A 262 10.83 10.93 -5.20
C GLY A 262 12.07 11.79 -5.04
N ASN A 263 12.13 12.96 -5.70
CA ASN A 263 13.28 13.85 -5.59
C ASN A 263 13.48 14.33 -4.15
N THR A 264 12.40 14.62 -3.42
CA THR A 264 12.50 15.03 -2.01
C THR A 264 13.09 13.92 -1.13
N MET A 265 12.72 12.65 -1.36
CA MET A 265 13.30 11.52 -0.63
C MET A 265 14.76 11.28 -1.00
N GLN A 266 15.11 11.37 -2.29
CA GLN A 266 16.49 11.24 -2.77
C GLN A 266 17.40 12.33 -2.19
N GLU A 267 16.96 13.59 -2.16
CA GLU A 267 17.69 14.69 -1.52
C GLU A 267 17.91 14.44 -0.02
N ALA A 268 16.93 13.84 0.65
CA ALA A 268 17.02 13.43 2.04
C ALA A 268 17.82 12.12 2.25
N LYS A 269 18.25 11.45 1.17
CA LYS A 269 18.92 10.14 1.17
C LYS A 269 18.09 9.04 1.83
N ILE A 270 16.78 9.10 1.62
CA ILE A 270 15.82 8.13 2.12
C ILE A 270 15.41 7.22 0.94
N PRO A 271 15.63 5.89 1.02
CA PRO A 271 15.16 4.97 -0.01
C PRO A 271 13.65 5.06 -0.20
N VAL A 272 13.20 5.17 -1.44
CA VAL A 272 11.80 5.41 -1.79
C VAL A 272 11.28 4.40 -2.81
N SER A 273 10.07 3.89 -2.56
CA SER A 273 9.33 3.09 -3.52
C SER A 273 7.90 3.56 -3.73
N PHE A 274 7.32 3.18 -4.87
CA PHE A 274 5.93 3.50 -5.23
C PHE A 274 5.13 2.24 -5.53
N ASP A 275 3.97 2.13 -4.89
CA ASP A 275 2.98 1.11 -5.22
C ASP A 275 2.20 1.53 -6.45
N LEU A 276 2.24 0.68 -7.48
CA LEU A 276 1.56 0.92 -8.76
C LEU A 276 0.48 -0.13 -9.00
N PHE A 277 -0.62 0.30 -9.62
CA PHE A 277 -1.66 -0.61 -10.08
C PHE A 277 -1.07 -1.57 -11.12
N GLY A 278 -1.25 -2.89 -10.96
CA GLY A 278 -0.56 -3.89 -11.77
C GLY A 278 -0.76 -3.73 -13.29
N MET A 279 -1.93 -3.24 -13.72
CA MET A 279 -2.22 -3.00 -15.14
C MET A 279 -1.38 -1.87 -15.77
N THR A 280 -0.73 -1.01 -14.98
CA THR A 280 0.18 0.04 -15.49
C THR A 280 1.46 -0.53 -16.10
N PHE A 281 1.83 -1.78 -15.78
CA PHE A 281 2.96 -2.46 -16.42
C PHE A 281 2.61 -2.98 -17.82
N TRP A 282 1.31 -3.11 -18.12
CA TRP A 282 0.81 -3.65 -19.38
C TRP A 282 0.54 -2.60 -20.45
N SER A 283 0.52 -1.32 -20.08
CA SER A 283 0.09 -0.25 -20.96
C SER A 283 0.67 1.08 -20.52
N THR A 284 0.98 1.94 -21.49
CA THR A 284 1.30 3.36 -21.27
C THR A 284 0.06 4.22 -21.03
N ASN A 285 -1.14 3.63 -21.09
CA ASN A 285 -2.40 4.25 -20.68
C ASN A 285 -2.46 4.38 -19.14
N ASP A 286 -3.02 5.48 -18.66
CA ASP A 286 -3.15 5.81 -17.24
C ASP A 286 -4.41 5.23 -16.57
N TYR A 287 -5.27 4.53 -17.32
CA TYR A 287 -6.58 4.00 -16.88
C TYR A 287 -7.46 5.05 -16.19
N ASN A 288 -7.31 6.34 -16.56
CA ASN A 288 -7.97 7.48 -15.92
C ASN A 288 -7.64 7.66 -14.42
N ILE A 289 -6.59 7.01 -13.93
CA ILE A 289 -6.05 7.18 -12.58
C ILE A 289 -4.78 8.04 -12.57
N GLY A 290 -4.29 8.50 -13.72
CA GLY A 290 -3.08 9.32 -13.87
C GLY A 290 -1.76 8.59 -13.63
N GLN A 291 -1.80 7.36 -13.12
CA GLN A 291 -0.61 6.61 -12.73
C GLN A 291 -0.02 5.86 -13.94
N ARG A 292 1.29 6.02 -14.20
CA ARG A 292 2.04 5.27 -15.22
C ARG A 292 3.41 4.86 -14.70
N LEU A 293 3.87 3.69 -15.14
CA LEU A 293 5.22 3.21 -14.83
C LEU A 293 6.30 4.20 -15.29
N LEU A 294 6.15 4.76 -16.51
CA LEU A 294 7.10 5.71 -17.10
C LEU A 294 7.31 6.97 -16.27
N ASP A 295 6.30 7.42 -15.52
CA ASP A 295 6.37 8.64 -14.72
C ASP A 295 6.89 8.37 -13.30
N ALA A 296 6.60 7.20 -12.74
CA ALA A 296 7.04 6.84 -11.39
C ALA A 296 8.49 6.32 -11.37
N TYR A 297 8.88 5.49 -12.34
CA TYR A 297 10.15 4.78 -12.37
C TYR A 297 11.39 5.70 -12.23
N PRO A 298 11.49 6.86 -12.91
CA PRO A 298 12.69 7.72 -12.82
C PRO A 298 12.92 8.34 -11.43
N HIS A 299 11.90 8.32 -10.56
CA HIS A 299 11.91 8.99 -9.27
C HIS A 299 11.87 8.01 -8.09
N ALA A 300 12.08 6.71 -8.36
CA ALA A 300 11.97 5.64 -7.37
C ALA A 300 13.26 4.82 -7.28
N ASP A 301 13.63 4.37 -6.08
CA ASP A 301 14.60 3.29 -5.93
C ASP A 301 13.97 1.94 -6.31
N PHE A 302 12.68 1.77 -6.00
CA PHE A 302 11.89 0.58 -6.39
C PHE A 302 10.46 0.94 -6.82
N VAL A 303 9.91 0.14 -7.72
CA VAL A 303 8.47 0.19 -8.07
C VAL A 303 7.81 -1.15 -7.76
N SER A 304 6.66 -1.08 -7.09
CA SER A 304 5.97 -2.22 -6.54
C SER A 304 4.61 -2.41 -7.21
N PRO A 305 4.54 -3.10 -8.37
CA PRO A 305 3.26 -3.35 -9.01
C PRO A 305 2.42 -4.34 -8.21
N MET A 306 1.15 -4.02 -8.00
CA MET A 306 0.14 -4.90 -7.39
C MET A 306 -0.33 -5.96 -8.40
N VAL A 307 0.42 -7.05 -8.51
CA VAL A 307 0.21 -8.12 -9.48
C VAL A 307 -0.60 -9.28 -8.90
N TYR A 308 -1.70 -8.98 -8.21
CA TYR A 308 -2.58 -10.00 -7.62
C TYR A 308 -3.36 -10.72 -8.74
N PRO A 309 -3.13 -12.02 -8.99
CA PRO A 309 -3.73 -12.68 -10.16
C PRO A 309 -5.25 -12.68 -10.12
N SER A 310 -5.86 -12.73 -8.93
CA SER A 310 -7.32 -12.63 -8.78
C SER A 310 -7.94 -11.28 -9.15
N HIS A 311 -7.14 -10.23 -9.29
CA HIS A 311 -7.59 -8.87 -9.59
C HIS A 311 -7.50 -8.55 -11.09
N TYR A 312 -6.98 -9.46 -11.91
CA TYR A 312 -7.04 -9.37 -13.36
C TYR A 312 -8.40 -9.87 -13.88
N PRO A 313 -8.98 -9.24 -14.91
CA PRO A 313 -10.30 -9.61 -15.39
C PRO A 313 -10.33 -11.02 -16.00
N ALA A 314 -11.48 -11.69 -15.92
CA ALA A 314 -11.70 -12.95 -16.62
C ALA A 314 -11.41 -12.80 -18.13
N GLY A 315 -10.68 -13.77 -18.70
CA GLY A 315 -10.20 -13.73 -20.07
C GLY A 315 -8.88 -12.98 -20.27
N PHE A 316 -8.31 -12.37 -19.23
CA PHE A 316 -7.00 -11.73 -19.32
C PHE A 316 -5.94 -12.74 -19.77
N ARG A 317 -5.22 -12.42 -20.85
CA ARG A 317 -4.27 -13.32 -21.55
C ARG A 317 -4.87 -14.68 -21.95
N GLY A 318 -6.18 -14.77 -22.13
CA GLY A 318 -6.87 -16.02 -22.49
C GLY A 318 -7.19 -16.92 -21.29
N TYR A 319 -6.84 -16.53 -20.07
CA TYR A 319 -7.18 -17.30 -18.88
C TYR A 319 -8.63 -17.01 -18.45
N ALA A 320 -9.48 -18.03 -18.42
CA ALA A 320 -10.83 -17.89 -17.91
C ALA A 320 -10.86 -17.40 -16.45
N ASN A 321 -9.92 -17.88 -15.63
CA ASN A 321 -9.68 -17.40 -14.27
C ASN A 321 -8.17 -17.18 -14.05
N PRO A 322 -7.69 -15.92 -14.13
CA PRO A 322 -6.28 -15.60 -13.92
C PRO A 322 -5.72 -16.02 -12.54
N ALA A 323 -6.57 -16.16 -11.51
CA ALA A 323 -6.15 -16.60 -10.17
C ALA A 323 -5.58 -18.04 -10.15
N LEU A 324 -5.86 -18.84 -11.18
CA LEU A 324 -5.32 -20.20 -11.33
C LEU A 324 -3.95 -20.23 -12.02
N TYR A 325 -3.47 -19.10 -12.55
CA TYR A 325 -2.22 -19.00 -13.32
C TYR A 325 -1.26 -17.95 -12.72
N PRO A 326 -0.93 -18.07 -11.42
CA PRO A 326 -0.24 -16.99 -10.71
C PRO A 326 1.20 -16.75 -11.21
N TYR A 327 1.93 -17.80 -11.61
CA TYR A 327 3.26 -17.65 -12.24
C TYR A 327 3.17 -16.77 -13.48
N ASP A 328 2.28 -17.14 -14.41
CA ASP A 328 2.15 -16.47 -15.70
C ASP A 328 1.77 -15.00 -15.53
N ILE A 329 0.84 -14.68 -14.62
CA ILE A 329 0.41 -13.30 -14.39
C ILE A 329 1.55 -12.45 -13.82
N VAL A 330 2.25 -12.93 -12.78
CA VAL A 330 3.35 -12.16 -12.17
C VAL A 330 4.48 -11.97 -13.17
N LYS A 331 5.01 -13.06 -13.76
CA LYS A 331 6.16 -13.03 -14.66
C LYS A 331 5.91 -12.12 -15.86
N SER A 332 4.77 -12.31 -16.53
CA SER A 332 4.46 -11.52 -17.72
C SER A 332 4.17 -10.06 -17.42
N SER A 333 3.63 -9.72 -16.25
CA SER A 333 3.44 -8.32 -15.86
C SER A 333 4.79 -7.62 -15.73
N LEU A 334 5.74 -8.25 -15.04
CA LEU A 334 7.09 -7.71 -14.88
C LEU A 334 7.84 -7.63 -16.21
N ASP A 335 7.72 -8.67 -17.05
CA ASP A 335 8.30 -8.66 -18.39
C ASP A 335 7.75 -7.50 -19.24
N LYS A 336 6.44 -7.25 -19.17
CA LYS A 336 5.81 -6.14 -19.89
C LYS A 336 6.19 -4.77 -19.36
N GLY A 337 6.39 -4.62 -18.05
CA GLY A 337 6.92 -3.38 -17.48
C GLY A 337 8.32 -3.06 -18.00
N ALA A 338 9.19 -4.07 -18.07
CA ALA A 338 10.56 -3.90 -18.59
C ALA A 338 10.55 -3.61 -20.09
N GLU A 339 9.76 -4.35 -20.88
CA GLU A 339 9.58 -4.12 -22.32
C GLU A 339 9.05 -2.70 -22.59
N GLN A 340 8.11 -2.21 -21.78
CA GLN A 340 7.57 -0.86 -21.87
C GLN A 340 8.67 0.19 -21.64
N LEU A 341 9.45 0.07 -20.57
CA LEU A 341 10.56 0.99 -20.30
C LEU A 341 11.60 0.95 -21.41
N PHE A 342 11.99 -0.24 -21.88
CA PHE A 342 12.91 -0.38 -23.00
C PHE A 342 12.39 0.31 -24.26
N THR A 343 11.12 0.10 -24.61
CA THR A 343 10.51 0.66 -25.82
C THR A 343 10.43 2.19 -25.77
N GLU A 344 10.10 2.75 -24.61
CA GLU A 344 9.81 4.18 -24.44
C GLU A 344 11.06 5.00 -24.11
N THR A 345 12.06 4.42 -23.44
CA THR A 345 13.26 5.13 -22.96
C THR A 345 14.58 4.58 -23.48
N GLY A 346 14.59 3.37 -24.04
CA GLY A 346 15.81 2.67 -24.46
C GLY A 346 16.62 2.04 -23.31
N MET A 347 16.14 2.13 -22.06
CA MET A 347 16.77 1.46 -20.92
C MET A 347 16.71 -0.05 -21.08
N LYS A 348 17.83 -0.75 -20.85
CA LYS A 348 17.85 -2.20 -21.03
C LYS A 348 16.98 -2.88 -19.98
N GLU A 349 16.32 -3.96 -20.38
CA GLU A 349 15.38 -4.65 -19.51
C GLU A 349 16.06 -5.14 -18.22
N GLU A 350 17.27 -5.71 -18.30
CA GLU A 350 18.02 -6.18 -17.14
C GLU A 350 18.40 -5.06 -16.15
N GLU A 351 18.62 -3.84 -16.65
CA GLU A 351 18.92 -2.66 -15.82
C GLU A 351 17.66 -2.12 -15.15
N THR A 352 16.46 -2.38 -15.71
CA THR A 352 15.19 -1.93 -15.13
C THR A 352 14.57 -2.90 -14.15
N ARG A 353 14.66 -4.21 -14.44
CA ARG A 353 14.02 -5.28 -13.64
C ARG A 353 14.53 -5.30 -12.20
N VAL A 354 15.78 -4.94 -11.96
CA VAL A 354 16.35 -4.86 -10.61
C VAL A 354 15.68 -3.81 -9.71
N HIS A 355 14.90 -2.88 -10.27
CA HIS A 355 14.09 -1.92 -9.52
C HIS A 355 12.65 -2.39 -9.30
N PHE A 356 12.25 -3.55 -9.83
CA PHE A 356 10.91 -4.07 -9.65
C PHE A 356 10.81 -4.93 -8.39
N ARG A 357 9.78 -4.67 -7.57
CA ARG A 357 9.48 -5.44 -6.35
C ARG A 357 7.96 -5.70 -6.24
N PRO A 358 7.41 -6.67 -6.98
CA PRO A 358 5.97 -6.91 -7.02
C PRO A 358 5.35 -7.22 -5.66
N TRP A 359 4.16 -6.67 -5.46
CA TRP A 359 3.21 -7.19 -4.47
C TRP A 359 2.52 -8.44 -5.03
N ILE A 360 2.66 -9.57 -4.32
CA ILE A 360 2.11 -10.87 -4.70
C ILE A 360 0.98 -11.31 -3.76
N GLN A 361 0.03 -12.08 -4.30
CA GLN A 361 -1.20 -12.43 -3.59
C GLN A 361 -0.97 -13.54 -2.56
N ALA A 362 -1.36 -13.29 -1.31
CA ALA A 362 -1.34 -14.27 -0.22
C ALA A 362 -2.71 -14.47 0.45
N PHE A 363 -3.80 -14.26 -0.31
CA PHE A 363 -5.19 -14.39 0.13
C PHE A 363 -6.03 -15.23 -0.85
N ASP A 364 -7.14 -15.80 -0.37
CA ASP A 364 -7.93 -16.79 -1.09
C ASP A 364 -9.12 -16.18 -1.87
N ILE A 365 -8.83 -15.26 -2.80
CA ILE A 365 -9.83 -14.73 -3.76
C ILE A 365 -9.53 -15.33 -5.14
N GLY A 366 -10.57 -15.80 -5.83
CA GLY A 366 -10.48 -16.41 -7.17
C GLY A 366 -9.86 -17.82 -7.20
N ALA A 367 -8.98 -18.14 -6.25
CA ALA A 367 -8.42 -19.47 -6.02
C ALA A 367 -7.93 -19.59 -4.55
N VAL A 368 -7.63 -20.81 -4.10
CA VAL A 368 -6.96 -21.05 -2.81
C VAL A 368 -5.45 -20.96 -2.99
N TYR A 369 -4.81 -20.06 -2.25
CA TYR A 369 -3.38 -19.81 -2.29
C TYR A 369 -2.67 -20.62 -1.21
N GLY A 370 -2.39 -21.88 -1.56
CA GLY A 370 -1.47 -22.76 -0.85
C GLY A 370 -0.01 -22.50 -1.24
N SER A 371 0.90 -23.32 -0.71
CA SER A 371 2.33 -23.20 -0.96
C SER A 371 2.68 -23.28 -2.45
N ASP A 372 1.97 -24.11 -3.23
CA ASP A 372 2.14 -24.24 -4.68
C ASP A 372 2.02 -22.90 -5.41
N ARG A 373 0.95 -22.14 -5.14
CA ARG A 373 0.69 -20.86 -5.80
C ARG A 373 1.55 -19.73 -5.24
N LEU A 374 1.91 -19.79 -3.97
CA LEU A 374 2.86 -18.84 -3.38
C LEU A 374 4.25 -19.01 -4.00
N THR A 375 4.77 -20.24 -4.04
CA THR A 375 6.05 -20.56 -4.70
C THR A 375 6.03 -20.18 -6.18
N ALA A 376 4.93 -20.41 -6.88
CA ALA A 376 4.79 -20.02 -8.29
C ALA A 376 4.95 -18.51 -8.51
N GLN A 377 4.41 -17.64 -7.65
CA GLN A 377 4.58 -16.19 -7.76
C GLN A 377 6.01 -15.75 -7.43
N ILE A 378 6.60 -16.37 -6.40
CA ILE A 378 7.98 -16.09 -5.98
C ILE A 378 8.95 -16.46 -7.09
N GLN A 379 8.79 -17.64 -7.69
CA GLN A 379 9.59 -18.06 -8.83
C GLN A 379 9.41 -17.13 -10.03
N ALA A 380 8.17 -16.71 -10.32
CA ALA A 380 7.90 -15.75 -11.39
C ALA A 380 8.61 -14.40 -11.18
N ALA A 381 8.68 -13.89 -9.96
CA ALA A 381 9.43 -12.66 -9.65
C ALA A 381 10.94 -12.85 -9.88
N ARG A 382 11.51 -13.97 -9.42
CA ARG A 382 12.93 -14.32 -9.62
C ARG A 382 13.28 -14.50 -11.09
N ASP A 383 12.47 -15.25 -11.83
CA ASP A 383 12.66 -15.47 -13.27
C ASP A 383 12.50 -14.16 -14.06
N ALA A 384 11.74 -13.19 -13.54
CA ALA A 384 11.64 -11.84 -14.08
C ALA A 384 12.87 -10.96 -13.81
N GLY A 385 13.81 -11.40 -12.98
CA GLY A 385 14.95 -10.59 -12.55
C GLY A 385 14.57 -9.45 -11.62
N ALA A 386 13.42 -9.55 -10.92
CA ALA A 386 13.01 -8.60 -9.89
C ALA A 386 13.98 -8.62 -8.71
N SER A 387 14.12 -7.51 -7.99
CA SER A 387 14.96 -7.44 -6.76
C SER A 387 14.32 -8.12 -5.54
N GLY A 388 13.13 -8.66 -5.70
CA GLY A 388 12.41 -9.35 -4.63
C GLY A 388 10.92 -9.38 -4.88
N TRP A 389 10.16 -9.55 -3.81
CA TRP A 389 8.70 -9.62 -3.81
C TRP A 389 8.16 -9.33 -2.40
N ILE A 390 6.90 -8.94 -2.32
CA ILE A 390 6.23 -8.67 -1.04
C ILE A 390 4.87 -9.38 -1.00
N LEU A 391 4.64 -10.18 0.03
CA LEU A 391 3.35 -10.86 0.24
C LEU A 391 2.30 -9.89 0.78
N TRP A 392 1.17 -9.78 0.09
CA TRP A 392 0.02 -9.03 0.56
C TRP A 392 -1.07 -9.96 1.09
N ASN A 393 -1.47 -9.75 2.35
CA ASN A 393 -2.74 -10.22 2.89
C ASN A 393 -3.26 -9.22 3.94
N ALA A 394 -4.37 -8.54 3.64
CA ALA A 394 -4.98 -7.55 4.54
C ALA A 394 -5.36 -8.10 5.92
N ARG A 395 -5.63 -9.41 6.04
CA ARG A 395 -5.90 -10.09 7.33
C ARG A 395 -4.64 -10.45 8.10
N ASN A 396 -3.47 -10.25 7.49
CA ASN A 396 -2.16 -10.62 8.02
C ASN A 396 -2.08 -12.11 8.45
N MET A 397 -2.71 -12.97 7.64
CA MET A 397 -2.70 -14.43 7.79
C MET A 397 -1.81 -15.03 6.70
N TYR A 398 -0.67 -15.59 7.10
CA TYR A 398 0.32 -16.13 6.16
C TYR A 398 0.50 -17.63 6.37
N ARG A 399 0.77 -18.35 5.29
CA ARG A 399 1.02 -19.80 5.33
C ARG A 399 2.42 -20.04 5.91
N SER A 400 2.55 -21.05 6.77
CA SER A 400 3.85 -21.53 7.23
C SER A 400 4.47 -22.39 6.11
N MET A 401 5.56 -21.92 5.53
CA MET A 401 6.33 -22.58 4.47
C MET A 401 7.73 -21.96 4.40
N ASP A 402 8.68 -22.63 3.76
CA ASP A 402 9.98 -22.03 3.47
C ASP A 402 9.86 -21.11 2.24
N TYR A 403 10.02 -19.80 2.44
CA TYR A 403 9.95 -18.81 1.37
C TYR A 403 11.27 -18.61 0.62
N THR A 404 12.34 -19.31 1.00
CA THR A 404 13.61 -19.29 0.28
C THR A 404 13.57 -20.17 -0.97
N LEU A 405 12.71 -21.19 -1.00
CA LEU A 405 12.65 -22.19 -2.06
C LEU A 405 12.42 -21.57 -3.44
N SER A 406 13.25 -21.94 -4.41
CA SER A 406 12.97 -21.75 -5.84
C SER A 406 12.19 -22.96 -6.37
N GLY A 407 11.25 -22.71 -7.29
CA GLY A 407 10.29 -23.67 -7.80
C GLY A 407 10.87 -24.87 -8.57
N GLU A 408 12.19 -24.94 -8.78
CA GLU A 408 12.84 -26.03 -9.51
C GLU A 408 13.74 -26.96 -8.65
N GLY A 409 13.87 -26.73 -7.33
CA GLY A 409 14.91 -27.38 -6.53
C GLY A 409 14.49 -28.47 -5.53
N ASP A 410 13.37 -28.32 -4.82
CA ASP A 410 13.19 -29.01 -3.53
C ASP A 410 11.93 -29.88 -3.38
N LEU A 411 11.27 -30.23 -4.49
CA LEU A 411 10.21 -31.27 -4.48
C LEU A 411 10.76 -32.71 -4.35
N ASN A 412 12.08 -32.87 -4.18
CA ASN A 412 12.75 -34.17 -4.04
C ASN A 412 13.39 -34.41 -2.65
N ARG A 413 12.99 -33.68 -1.61
CA ARG A 413 13.34 -34.05 -0.23
C ARG A 413 12.15 -34.74 0.41
N GLU A 414 12.20 -36.07 0.34
CA GLU A 414 11.33 -37.03 1.03
C GLU A 414 11.29 -36.83 2.55
#